data_AF-A0A7S0HYK4-F1
#
_entry.id   AF-A0A7S0HYK4-F1
#
_cell.length_a   1.000
_cell.length_b   1.000
_cell.length_c   1.000
_cell.angle_alpha   90.00
_cell.angle_beta   90.00
_cell.angle_gamma   90.00
#
_symmetry.space_group_name_H-M   'P 1'
#
loop_
_entity.id
_entity.type
_entity.pdbx_description
1 polymer ?
#
loop_
_entity_poly.entity_id
_entity_poly.type
_entity_poly.pdbx_seq_one_letter_code
_entity_poly.pdbx_strand_id
1 'polypeptide(L)'
;GEWLSPFAILLLGWVFVPLYIGSGVFTMPEFLERRYSRGLRMYYACLLLFLYVLTKVSVALYAGAVVLQQTVGWDLWSGAVSLVVGTGIYTATGGMAAVIYTEVIQTVVLIAGGLILLFIAMQRVGGFEMMWQKVPDGHSHLFQPPSHEDFPWTGVFF
;
A
#
# COMPACT_ATOMS: atom_id res chain seq x y z
N GLY A 1 -3.55 19.49 -0.33
CA GLY A 1 -2.44 19.67 0.63
C GLY A 1 -1.44 18.55 0.56
N GLU A 2 -1.02 18.16 -0.65
CA GLU A 2 -0.19 16.97 -0.87
C GLU A 2 1.31 17.27 -0.74
N TRP A 3 1.72 18.54 -0.85
CA TRP A 3 3.10 18.99 -0.68
C TRP A 3 3.60 18.92 0.75
N LEU A 4 2.70 19.16 1.70
CA LEU A 4 2.98 19.00 3.13
C LEU A 4 2.91 17.54 3.54
N SER A 5 2.26 16.65 2.78
CA SER A 5 2.11 15.24 3.17
C SER A 5 3.45 14.51 3.33
N PRO A 6 4.44 14.62 2.41
CA PRO A 6 5.76 14.01 2.62
C PRO A 6 6.47 14.58 3.84
N PHE A 7 6.42 15.90 4.06
CA PHE A 7 7.05 16.54 5.20
C PHE A 7 6.35 16.19 6.52
N ALA A 8 5.03 16.09 6.52
CA ALA A 8 4.23 15.63 7.64
C ALA A 8 4.52 14.16 7.96
N ILE A 9 4.66 13.29 6.96
CA ILE A 9 5.04 11.88 7.14
C ILE A 9 6.48 11.76 7.66
N LEU A 10 7.42 12.56 7.14
CA LEU A 10 8.81 12.61 7.63
C LEU A 10 8.88 13.11 9.08
N LEU A 11 8.12 14.14 9.41
CA LEU A 11 8.04 14.69 10.77
C LEU A 11 7.34 13.71 11.71
N LEU A 12 6.26 13.07 11.28
CA LEU A 12 5.60 11.99 12.01
C LEU A 12 6.58 10.84 12.25
N GLY A 13 7.32 10.40 11.23
CA GLY A 13 8.37 9.40 11.36
C GLY A 13 9.43 9.82 12.38
N TRP A 14 9.96 11.03 12.28
CA TRP A 14 10.98 11.54 13.21
C TRP A 14 10.47 11.70 14.65
N VAL A 15 9.20 12.01 14.86
CA VAL A 15 8.62 12.15 16.20
C VAL A 15 8.28 10.77 16.79
N PHE A 16 7.67 9.90 15.99
CA PHE A 16 7.21 8.60 16.44
C PHE A 16 8.35 7.60 16.60
N VAL A 17 9.38 7.60 15.74
CA VAL A 17 10.55 6.68 15.84
C VAL A 17 11.25 6.76 17.21
N PRO A 18 11.69 7.93 17.72
CA PRO A 18 12.31 8.02 19.04
C PRO A 18 11.32 7.76 20.18
N LEU A 19 10.02 8.07 20.00
CA LEU A 19 8.96 7.68 20.93
C LEU A 19 8.78 6.14 21.01
N TYR A 20 8.86 5.42 19.89
CA TYR A 20 8.80 3.96 19.84
C TYR A 20 10.02 3.31 20.47
N ILE A 21 11.22 3.81 20.15
CA ILE A 21 12.48 3.29 20.72
C ILE A 21 12.56 3.56 22.23
N GLY A 22 12.14 4.74 22.69
CA GLY A 22 12.14 5.11 24.11
C GLY A 22 11.07 4.42 24.97
N SER A 23 9.99 3.94 24.34
CA SER A 23 8.91 3.21 25.05
C SER A 23 9.13 1.70 25.12
N GLY A 24 10.10 1.14 24.39
CA GLY A 24 10.43 -0.31 24.43
C GLY A 24 9.31 -1.21 23.90
N VAL A 25 8.47 -0.65 23.02
CA VAL A 25 7.28 -1.29 22.49
C VAL A 25 7.48 -1.50 20.99
N PHE A 26 7.34 -2.73 20.51
CA PHE A 26 7.60 -3.09 19.12
C PHE A 26 6.35 -3.02 18.23
N THR A 27 5.16 -2.90 18.80
CA THR A 27 3.90 -2.86 18.04
C THR A 27 2.86 -1.88 18.64
N MET A 28 2.05 -1.24 17.78
CA MET A 28 0.95 -0.32 18.18
C MET A 28 0.07 -0.83 19.35
N PRO A 29 -0.31 -2.13 19.41
CA PRO A 29 -1.11 -2.69 20.50
C PRO A 29 -0.38 -2.77 21.84
N GLU A 30 0.93 -2.98 21.81
CA GLU A 30 1.80 -3.13 22.98
C GLU A 30 2.08 -1.73 23.62
N PHE A 31 1.92 -0.64 22.84
CA PHE A 31 1.99 0.74 23.33
C PHE A 31 0.74 1.08 24.16
N LEU A 32 -0.42 0.62 23.69
CA LEU A 32 -1.68 0.73 24.39
C LEU A 32 -1.73 -0.17 25.65
N GLU A 33 -1.00 -1.29 25.65
CA GLU A 33 -0.87 -2.20 26.80
C GLU A 33 -0.22 -1.52 28.01
N ARG A 34 0.86 -0.75 27.79
CA ARG A 34 1.56 -0.05 28.88
C ARG A 34 0.71 1.06 29.52
N ARG A 35 -0.35 1.54 28.85
CA ARG A 35 -1.14 2.70 29.26
C ARG A 35 -2.54 2.36 29.80
N TYR A 36 -3.20 1.30 29.32
CA TYR A 36 -4.64 1.08 29.59
C TYR A 36 -5.00 -0.23 30.32
N SER A 37 -4.75 -1.42 29.74
CA SER A 37 -4.90 -2.75 30.41
C SER A 37 -4.77 -3.90 29.40
N ARG A 38 -4.45 -5.11 29.90
CA ARG A 38 -4.30 -6.36 29.11
C ARG A 38 -5.57 -6.79 28.34
N GLY A 39 -6.76 -6.46 28.85
CA GLY A 39 -8.04 -6.80 28.22
C GLY A 39 -8.33 -5.98 26.96
N LEU A 40 -8.04 -4.68 27.01
CA LEU A 40 -8.21 -3.76 25.88
C LEU A 40 -7.23 -4.11 24.73
N ARG A 41 -6.00 -4.54 25.05
CA ARG A 41 -5.03 -5.05 24.07
C ARG A 41 -5.59 -6.23 23.26
N MET A 42 -6.20 -7.20 23.93
CA MET A 42 -6.74 -8.38 23.25
C MET A 42 -7.88 -8.00 22.30
N TYR A 43 -8.77 -7.10 22.75
CA TYR A 43 -9.84 -6.57 21.91
C TYR A 43 -9.32 -5.85 20.66
N TYR A 44 -8.37 -4.91 20.82
CA TYR A 44 -7.77 -4.21 19.69
C TYR A 44 -6.98 -5.13 18.77
N ALA A 45 -6.22 -6.09 19.30
CA ALA A 45 -5.49 -7.05 18.49
C ALA A 45 -6.45 -7.91 17.64
N CYS A 46 -7.53 -8.42 18.24
CA CYS A 46 -8.57 -9.16 17.52
C CYS A 46 -9.25 -8.29 16.46
N LEU A 47 -9.61 -7.05 16.81
CA LEU A 47 -10.24 -6.11 15.89
C LEU A 47 -9.33 -5.79 14.71
N LEU A 48 -8.05 -5.48 14.95
CA LEU A 48 -7.07 -5.18 13.91
C LEU A 48 -6.80 -6.39 13.03
N LEU A 49 -6.70 -7.60 13.61
CA LEU A 49 -6.53 -8.83 12.84
C LEU A 49 -7.76 -9.10 11.97
N PHE A 50 -8.95 -8.92 12.50
CA PHE A 50 -10.20 -9.04 11.76
C PHE A 50 -10.27 -8.04 10.59
N LEU A 51 -9.99 -6.77 10.85
CA LEU A 51 -9.94 -5.73 9.81
C LEU A 51 -8.86 -6.01 8.76
N TYR A 52 -7.69 -6.51 9.17
CA TYR A 52 -6.61 -6.88 8.25
C TYR A 52 -7.04 -8.00 7.31
N VAL A 53 -7.65 -9.07 7.83
CA VAL A 53 -8.15 -10.17 7.00
C VAL A 53 -9.25 -9.67 6.06
N LEU A 54 -10.23 -8.93 6.57
CA LEU A 54 -11.34 -8.45 5.73
C LEU A 54 -10.90 -7.49 4.64
N THR A 55 -9.99 -6.55 4.93
CA THR A 55 -9.62 -5.52 3.97
C THR A 55 -8.44 -5.94 3.11
N LYS A 56 -7.33 -6.39 3.71
CA LYS A 56 -6.09 -6.66 2.95
C LYS A 56 -6.14 -8.03 2.28
N VAL A 57 -6.50 -9.07 3.02
CA VAL A 57 -6.49 -10.45 2.48
C VAL A 57 -7.59 -10.62 1.43
N SER A 58 -8.80 -10.11 1.65
CA SER A 58 -9.89 -10.20 0.66
C SER A 58 -9.54 -9.51 -0.66
N VAL A 59 -8.95 -8.31 -0.61
CA VAL A 59 -8.53 -7.58 -1.82
C VAL A 59 -7.43 -8.34 -2.57
N ALA A 60 -6.46 -8.89 -1.85
CA ALA A 60 -5.40 -9.69 -2.45
C ALA A 60 -5.94 -10.98 -3.10
N LEU A 61 -6.84 -11.69 -2.43
CA LEU A 61 -7.48 -12.90 -2.96
C LEU A 61 -8.32 -12.60 -4.19
N TYR A 62 -9.11 -11.53 -4.16
CA TYR A 62 -9.92 -11.11 -5.30
C TYR A 62 -9.04 -10.75 -6.50
N ALA A 63 -8.01 -9.92 -6.29
CA ALA A 63 -7.07 -9.55 -7.36
C ALA A 63 -6.37 -10.79 -7.94
N GLY A 64 -5.91 -11.72 -7.10
CA GLY A 64 -5.30 -12.98 -7.54
C GLY A 64 -6.27 -13.86 -8.32
N ALA A 65 -7.52 -14.01 -7.85
CA ALA A 65 -8.54 -14.81 -8.52
C ALA A 65 -8.92 -14.23 -9.89
N VAL A 66 -9.02 -12.90 -10.02
CA VAL A 66 -9.23 -12.22 -11.30
C VAL A 66 -8.07 -12.47 -12.25
N VAL A 67 -6.82 -12.40 -11.78
CA VAL A 67 -5.65 -12.71 -12.61
C VAL A 67 -5.69 -14.16 -13.11
N LEU A 68 -6.06 -15.12 -12.25
CA LEU A 68 -6.22 -16.52 -12.66
C LEU A 68 -7.37 -16.72 -13.65
N GLN A 69 -8.48 -16.01 -13.48
CA GLN A 69 -9.58 -16.02 -14.44
C GLN A 69 -9.13 -15.50 -15.81
N GLN A 70 -8.36 -14.41 -15.86
CA GLN A 70 -7.87 -13.82 -17.11
C GLN A 70 -6.79 -14.67 -17.81
N THR A 71 -6.01 -15.44 -17.05
CA THR A 71 -4.88 -16.22 -17.58
C THR A 71 -5.24 -17.67 -17.90
N VAL A 72 -6.00 -18.33 -17.02
CA VAL A 72 -6.35 -19.76 -17.12
C VAL A 72 -7.81 -19.96 -17.57
N GLY A 73 -8.66 -18.92 -17.48
CA GLY A 73 -10.08 -19.01 -17.84
C GLY A 73 -10.95 -19.67 -16.79
N TRP A 74 -10.46 -19.84 -15.56
CA TRP A 74 -11.22 -20.46 -14.46
C TRP A 74 -12.27 -19.52 -13.87
N ASP A 75 -13.32 -20.09 -13.28
CA ASP A 75 -14.29 -19.32 -12.52
C ASP A 75 -13.65 -18.70 -11.28
N LEU A 76 -14.16 -17.53 -10.87
CA LEU A 76 -13.61 -16.74 -9.76
C LEU A 76 -13.58 -17.55 -8.45
N TRP A 77 -14.61 -18.38 -8.20
CA TRP A 77 -14.65 -19.22 -7.01
C TRP A 77 -13.57 -20.30 -7.01
N SER A 78 -13.36 -20.97 -8.14
CA SER A 78 -12.31 -21.98 -8.27
C SER A 78 -10.90 -21.36 -8.17
N GLY A 79 -10.71 -20.16 -8.72
CA GLY A 79 -9.47 -19.40 -8.58
C GLY A 79 -9.19 -18.95 -7.14
N ALA A 80 -10.20 -18.44 -6.44
CA ALA A 80 -10.05 -18.01 -5.05
C ALA A 80 -9.75 -19.19 -4.10
N VAL A 81 -10.47 -20.31 -4.23
CA VAL A 81 -10.25 -21.50 -3.39
C VAL A 81 -8.86 -22.08 -3.60
N SER A 82 -8.41 -22.20 -4.85
CA SER A 82 -7.06 -22.72 -5.15
C SER A 82 -5.96 -21.80 -4.60
N LEU A 83 -6.13 -20.48 -4.66
CA LEU A 83 -5.22 -19.52 -4.04
C LEU A 83 -5.17 -19.65 -2.52
N VAL A 84 -6.32 -19.76 -1.84
CA VAL A 84 -6.36 -19.92 -0.38
C VAL A 84 -5.69 -21.23 0.04
N VAL A 85 -5.96 -22.33 -0.65
CA VAL A 85 -5.38 -23.63 -0.33
C VAL A 85 -3.87 -23.62 -0.57
N GLY A 86 -3.42 -23.15 -1.73
CA GLY A 86 -1.99 -23.04 -2.04
C GLY A 86 -1.26 -22.15 -1.05
N THR A 87 -1.86 -21.00 -0.70
CA THR A 87 -1.31 -20.05 0.26
C THR A 87 -1.25 -20.63 1.67
N GLY A 88 -2.30 -21.33 2.10
CA GLY A 88 -2.36 -22.00 3.38
C GLY A 88 -1.30 -23.08 3.54
N ILE A 89 -1.08 -23.90 2.51
CA ILE A 89 -0.08 -24.99 2.55
C ILE A 89 1.34 -24.44 2.71
N TYR A 90 1.75 -23.46 1.89
CA TYR A 90 3.12 -22.93 1.99
C TYR A 90 3.31 -22.10 3.27
N THR A 91 2.27 -21.40 3.75
CA THR A 91 2.34 -20.64 5.00
C THR A 91 2.44 -21.56 6.21
N ALA A 92 1.67 -22.65 6.25
CA ALA A 92 1.68 -23.61 7.35
C ALA A 92 3.01 -24.38 7.45
N THR A 93 3.64 -24.66 6.32
CA THR A 93 4.93 -25.38 6.27
C THR A 93 6.14 -24.48 6.48
N GLY A 94 6.07 -23.21 6.06
CA GLY A 94 7.21 -22.29 6.07
C GLY A 94 7.31 -21.33 7.27
N GLY A 95 6.23 -21.16 8.04
CA GLY A 95 6.20 -20.25 9.20
C GLY A 95 6.41 -18.77 8.83
N MET A 96 6.72 -17.93 9.84
CA MET A 96 6.93 -16.48 9.62
C MET A 96 8.06 -16.17 8.63
N ALA A 97 9.09 -17.02 8.55
CA ALA A 97 10.24 -16.82 7.68
C ALA A 97 9.87 -16.93 6.19
N ALA A 98 9.01 -17.88 5.83
CA ALA A 98 8.55 -18.03 4.44
C ALA A 98 7.72 -16.81 4.00
N VAL A 99 6.88 -16.27 4.87
CA VAL A 99 6.09 -15.07 4.59
C VAL A 99 7.00 -13.87 4.28
N ILE A 100 8.02 -13.65 5.11
CA ILE A 100 8.99 -12.56 4.89
C ILE A 100 9.72 -12.75 3.56
N TYR A 101 10.13 -13.98 3.25
CA TYR A 101 10.81 -14.27 1.98
C TYR A 101 9.91 -13.96 0.77
N THR A 102 8.64 -14.34 0.82
CA THR A 102 7.68 -14.02 -0.25
C THR A 102 7.43 -12.52 -0.40
N GLU A 103 7.37 -11.76 0.70
CA GLU A 103 7.22 -10.29 0.67
C GLU A 103 8.42 -9.60 0.03
N VAL A 104 9.64 -10.07 0.32
CA VAL A 104 10.86 -9.51 -0.29
C VAL A 104 10.86 -9.74 -1.80
N ILE A 105 10.53 -10.95 -2.25
CA ILE A 105 10.44 -11.26 -3.68
C ILE A 105 9.37 -10.39 -4.35
N GLN A 106 8.17 -10.27 -3.76
CA GLN A 106 7.10 -9.44 -4.29
C GLN A 106 7.52 -7.98 -4.44
N THR A 107 8.24 -7.44 -3.46
CA THR A 107 8.77 -6.07 -3.50
C THR A 107 9.72 -5.89 -4.69
N VAL A 108 10.65 -6.82 -4.90
CA VAL A 108 11.58 -6.78 -6.04
C VAL A 108 10.84 -6.86 -7.36
N VAL A 109 9.86 -7.76 -7.48
CA VAL A 109 9.05 -7.94 -8.69
C VAL A 109 8.25 -6.68 -9.02
N LEU A 110 7.65 -6.02 -8.02
CA LEU A 110 6.90 -4.77 -8.22
C LEU A 110 7.81 -3.62 -8.65
N ILE A 111 9.00 -3.49 -8.06
CA ILE A 111 9.99 -2.48 -8.46
C ILE A 111 10.43 -2.70 -9.91
N ALA A 112 10.79 -3.94 -10.26
CA ALA A 112 11.22 -4.28 -11.61
C ALA A 112 10.09 -4.05 -12.62
N GLY A 113 8.85 -4.49 -12.31
CA GLY A 113 7.68 -4.27 -13.14
C GLY A 113 7.37 -2.78 -13.33
N GLY A 114 7.47 -1.99 -12.25
CA GLY A 114 7.31 -0.54 -12.29
C GLY A 114 8.34 0.14 -13.19
N LEU A 115 9.62 -0.26 -13.11
CA LEU A 115 10.67 0.27 -13.99
C LEU A 115 10.44 -0.10 -15.46
N ILE A 116 10.08 -1.35 -15.75
CA ILE A 116 9.78 -1.79 -17.12
C ILE A 116 8.58 -1.01 -17.67
N LEU A 117 7.50 -0.90 -16.90
CA LEU A 117 6.33 -0.11 -17.27
C LEU A 117 6.69 1.35 -17.51
N LEU A 118 7.54 1.94 -16.68
CA LEU A 118 8.03 3.30 -16.83
C LEU A 118 8.78 3.47 -18.17
N PHE A 119 9.69 2.54 -18.52
CA PHE A 119 10.41 2.59 -19.79
C PHE A 119 9.47 2.44 -21.00
N ILE A 120 8.55 1.47 -20.96
CA ILE A 120 7.56 1.26 -22.03
C ILE A 120 6.66 2.49 -22.17
N ALA A 121 6.19 3.05 -21.06
CA ALA A 121 5.38 4.25 -21.04
C ALA A 121 6.14 5.45 -21.63
N MET A 122 7.40 5.66 -21.24
CA MET A 122 8.24 6.73 -21.78
C MET A 122 8.48 6.57 -23.29
N GLN A 123 8.73 5.35 -23.78
CA GLN A 123 8.87 5.09 -25.21
C GLN A 123 7.57 5.36 -25.98
N ARG A 124 6.42 4.93 -25.46
CA ARG A 124 5.11 5.18 -26.09
C ARG A 124 4.70 6.65 -26.09
N VAL A 125 5.10 7.39 -25.07
CA VAL A 125 4.80 8.83 -24.98
C VAL A 125 5.70 9.64 -25.92
N GLY A 126 6.90 9.15 -26.25
CA GLY A 126 7.85 9.78 -27.16
C GLY A 126 9.03 10.46 -26.45
N GLY A 127 9.36 10.02 -25.24
CA GLY A 127 10.38 10.64 -24.38
C GLY A 127 9.81 11.66 -23.40
N PHE A 128 10.68 12.18 -22.51
CA PHE A 128 10.32 13.14 -21.46
C PHE A 128 9.74 14.43 -22.04
N GLU A 129 10.22 14.85 -23.20
CA GLU A 129 9.80 16.10 -23.83
C GLU A 129 8.39 16.01 -24.43
N MET A 130 8.06 14.90 -25.10
CA MET A 130 6.70 14.63 -25.58
C MET A 130 5.73 14.36 -24.43
N MET A 131 6.21 13.83 -23.30
CA MET A 131 5.43 13.73 -22.07
C MET A 131 5.04 15.11 -21.58
N TRP A 132 6.02 16.01 -21.45
CA TRP A 132 5.82 17.38 -21.00
C TRP A 132 4.86 18.17 -21.91
N GLN A 133 4.92 17.94 -23.22
CA GLN A 133 4.01 18.58 -24.18
C GLN A 133 2.60 17.97 -24.21
N LYS A 134 2.44 16.70 -23.82
CA LYS A 134 1.13 16.03 -23.73
C LYS A 134 0.46 16.19 -22.37
N VAL A 135 1.16 16.75 -21.39
CA VAL A 135 0.55 17.17 -20.13
C VAL A 135 -0.42 18.30 -20.45
N PRO A 136 -1.73 18.16 -20.16
CA PRO A 136 -2.73 19.19 -20.42
C PRO A 136 -2.34 20.52 -19.77
N ASP A 137 -2.63 21.64 -20.43
CA ASP A 137 -2.41 22.98 -19.87
C ASP A 137 -3.04 23.08 -18.47
N GLY A 138 -2.21 23.34 -17.45
CA GLY A 138 -2.61 23.37 -16.04
C GLY A 138 -2.16 22.17 -15.18
N HIS A 139 -1.64 21.10 -15.78
CA HIS A 139 -1.06 19.94 -15.06
C HIS A 139 0.48 19.90 -15.11
N SER A 140 1.11 20.84 -15.81
CA SER A 140 2.57 21.07 -15.84
C SER A 140 3.10 21.71 -14.56
N HIS A 141 2.20 22.32 -13.80
CA HIS A 141 2.47 22.90 -12.49
C HIS A 141 1.74 22.05 -11.46
N LEU A 142 2.50 21.54 -10.48
CA LEU A 142 1.93 20.83 -9.34
C LEU A 142 1.06 21.72 -8.44
N PHE A 143 1.09 23.04 -8.68
CA PHE A 143 0.22 24.04 -8.06
C PHE A 143 -0.58 24.74 -9.17
N GLN A 144 -1.89 24.56 -9.16
CA GLN A 144 -2.78 25.25 -10.10
C GLN A 144 -2.96 26.72 -9.69
N PRO A 145 -3.15 27.64 -10.66
CA PRO A 145 -3.36 29.05 -10.37
C PRO A 145 -4.65 29.30 -9.55
N PRO A 146 -4.71 30.38 -8.75
CA PRO A 146 -5.82 30.69 -7.84
C PRO A 146 -7.21 30.81 -8.48
N SER A 147 -7.31 30.86 -9.80
CA SER A 147 -8.52 31.15 -10.57
C SER A 147 -9.12 29.92 -11.28
N HIS A 148 -8.72 28.70 -10.93
CA HIS A 148 -9.28 27.48 -11.51
C HIS A 148 -10.64 27.13 -10.84
N GLU A 149 -11.69 26.92 -11.63
CA GLU A 149 -13.08 26.73 -11.14
C GLU A 149 -13.25 25.52 -10.20
N ASP A 150 -12.54 24.41 -10.45
CA ASP A 150 -12.71 23.16 -9.69
C ASP A 150 -11.63 22.87 -8.61
N PHE A 151 -10.41 23.41 -8.72
CA PHE A 151 -9.28 23.10 -7.81
C PHE A 151 -8.39 24.33 -7.49
N PRO A 152 -8.93 25.38 -6.85
CA PRO A 152 -8.11 26.52 -6.43
C PRO A 152 -7.17 26.10 -5.28
N TRP A 153 -5.89 26.49 -5.34
CA TRP A 153 -4.91 26.18 -4.29
C TRP A 153 -5.29 26.75 -2.92
N THR A 154 -6.20 27.74 -2.85
CA THR A 154 -6.74 28.27 -1.61
C THR A 154 -7.65 27.28 -0.88
N GLY A 155 -8.27 26.32 -1.59
CA GLY A 155 -9.04 25.22 -0.98
C GLY A 155 -8.17 24.15 -0.30
N VAL A 156 -6.84 24.30 -0.32
CA VAL A 156 -5.91 23.42 0.41
C VAL A 156 -5.72 23.89 1.86
N PHE A 157 -6.07 25.14 2.18
CA PHE A 157 -5.90 25.75 3.50
C PHE A 157 -7.20 25.85 4.31
N PHE A 158 -8.34 25.42 3.75
CA PHE A 158 -9.66 25.44 4.38
C PHE A 158 -10.35 24.09 4.24
#